data_AF-A0A3B8MJX7-F1
#
_entry.id   AF-A0A3B8MJX7-F1
#
_cell.length_a   1.000
_cell.length_b   1.000
_cell.length_c   1.000
_cell.angle_alpha   90.00
_cell.angle_beta   90.00
_cell.angle_gamma   90.00
#
_symmetry.space_group_name_H-M   'P 1'
#
loop_
_entity.id
_entity.type
_entity.pdbx_description
1 polymer ?
#
loop_
_entity_poly.entity_id
_entity_poly.type
_entity_poly.pdbx_seq_one_letter_code
_entity_poly.pdbx_strand_id
1 'polypeptide(L)'
;MMFRRLVPLIFATVLVSCEQAPQAIQPGPNVQRETQRALITAKPGDTVRFAAGVFEFSKTLSLDVENVTVSGVGPDKTIMKFRDQVTGTGGEGLLVTKGGFTLQDLAIEDSQGDAVKVTGVDGVTFRNVRV
;
A
#
# COMPACT_ATOMS: atom_id res chain seq x y z
N MET A 1 52.11 -29.47 -42.92
CA MET A 1 51.31 -30.11 -41.85
C MET A 1 50.58 -29.02 -41.08
N MET A 2 49.24 -29.05 -41.12
CA MET A 2 48.30 -28.07 -40.53
C MET A 2 48.21 -28.21 -39.01
N PHE A 3 48.22 -27.09 -38.28
CA PHE A 3 47.78 -27.01 -36.89
C PHE A 3 46.42 -26.31 -36.84
N ARG A 4 45.39 -27.01 -36.36
CA ARG A 4 44.00 -26.54 -36.29
C ARG A 4 43.69 -26.24 -34.82
N ARG A 5 43.43 -24.97 -34.49
CA ARG A 5 42.97 -24.55 -33.16
C ARG A 5 41.49 -24.17 -33.24
N LEU A 6 40.67 -24.90 -32.51
CA LEU A 6 39.26 -24.61 -32.25
C LEU A 6 39.16 -23.72 -31.00
N VAL A 7 38.40 -22.63 -31.09
CA VAL A 7 38.05 -21.76 -29.96
C VAL A 7 36.53 -21.83 -29.79
N PRO A 8 35.98 -22.19 -28.62
CA PRO A 8 34.55 -22.16 -28.39
C PRO A 8 34.11 -20.76 -27.96
N LEU A 9 33.03 -20.28 -28.56
CA LEU A 9 32.38 -19.02 -28.21
C LEU A 9 31.31 -19.32 -27.13
N ILE A 10 31.59 -18.94 -25.88
CA ILE A 10 30.64 -19.06 -24.77
C ILE A 10 29.75 -17.81 -24.78
N PHE A 11 28.47 -17.99 -25.08
CA PHE A 11 27.45 -16.94 -25.00
C PHE A 11 26.87 -16.92 -23.58
N ALA A 12 27.31 -15.98 -22.75
CA ALA A 12 26.78 -15.80 -21.40
C ALA A 12 25.51 -14.96 -21.45
N THR A 13 24.34 -15.60 -21.31
CA THR A 13 23.06 -14.92 -21.08
C THR A 13 23.00 -14.39 -19.65
N VAL A 14 23.05 -13.07 -19.50
CA VAL A 14 22.83 -12.38 -18.21
C VAL A 14 21.32 -12.32 -17.96
N LEU A 15 20.86 -13.04 -16.93
CA LEU A 15 19.50 -12.88 -16.40
C LEU A 15 19.47 -11.60 -15.57
N VAL A 16 18.97 -10.51 -16.16
CA VAL A 16 18.64 -9.30 -15.41
C VAL A 16 17.38 -9.59 -14.60
N SER A 17 17.54 -9.87 -13.32
CA SER A 17 16.44 -9.90 -12.36
C SER A 17 16.09 -8.44 -12.06
N CYS A 18 15.04 -7.93 -12.71
CA CYS A 18 14.52 -6.60 -12.40
C CYS A 18 13.79 -6.71 -11.06
N GLU A 19 14.42 -6.27 -9.98
CA GLU A 19 13.78 -6.13 -8.67
C GLU A 19 12.80 -4.95 -8.79
N GLN A 20 11.56 -5.24 -9.20
CA GLN A 20 10.54 -4.22 -9.34
C GLN A 20 10.16 -3.71 -7.96
N ALA A 21 10.51 -2.46 -7.67
CA ALA A 21 9.98 -1.73 -6.53
C ALA A 21 8.44 -1.87 -6.52
N PRO A 22 7.80 -2.06 -5.35
CA PRO A 22 6.35 -2.19 -5.27
C PRO A 22 5.67 -1.00 -5.96
N GLN A 23 4.92 -1.30 -7.03
CA GLN A 23 4.19 -0.28 -7.77
C GLN A 23 3.10 0.31 -6.89
N ALA A 24 2.93 1.64 -6.92
CA ALA A 24 1.89 2.33 -6.16
C ALA A 24 0.49 1.88 -6.62
N ILE A 25 -0.41 1.70 -5.66
CA ILE A 25 -1.83 1.37 -5.88
C ILE A 25 -2.46 2.50 -6.68
N GLN A 26 -3.15 2.14 -7.76
CA GLN A 26 -3.87 3.05 -8.62
C GLN A 26 -5.35 3.07 -8.24
N PRO A 27 -6.05 4.20 -8.43
CA PRO A 27 -7.51 4.21 -8.28
C PRO A 27 -8.15 3.29 -9.33
N GLY A 28 -9.24 2.62 -8.98
CA GLY A 28 -9.95 1.75 -9.91
C GLY A 28 -10.97 0.82 -9.25
N PRO A 29 -11.72 0.04 -10.05
CA PRO A 29 -12.85 -0.77 -9.57
C PRO A 29 -12.45 -1.89 -8.59
N ASN A 30 -11.16 -2.23 -8.54
CA ASN A 30 -10.62 -3.29 -7.69
C ASN A 30 -9.89 -2.77 -6.45
N VAL A 31 -9.91 -1.45 -6.23
CA VAL A 31 -9.09 -0.76 -5.23
C VAL A 31 -9.28 -1.31 -3.82
N GLN A 32 -10.53 -1.65 -3.43
CA GLN A 32 -10.83 -2.28 -2.14
C GLN A 32 -10.00 -3.56 -1.95
N ARG A 33 -10.03 -4.45 -2.93
CA ARG A 33 -9.35 -5.76 -2.87
C ARG A 33 -7.84 -5.60 -2.93
N GLU A 34 -7.36 -4.72 -3.80
CA GLU A 34 -5.92 -4.49 -3.99
C GLU A 34 -5.29 -3.86 -2.75
N THR A 35 -5.96 -2.87 -2.17
CA THR A 35 -5.53 -2.22 -0.93
C THR A 35 -5.55 -3.19 0.24
N GLN A 36 -6.67 -3.89 0.46
CA GLN A 36 -6.77 -4.83 1.58
C GLN A 36 -5.73 -5.97 1.46
N ARG A 37 -5.48 -6.46 0.24
CA ARG A 37 -4.43 -7.45 0.00
C ARG A 37 -3.05 -6.88 0.34
N ALA A 38 -2.73 -5.67 -0.13
CA ALA A 38 -1.44 -5.04 0.15
C ALA A 38 -1.21 -4.87 1.67
N LEU A 39 -2.24 -4.48 2.42
CA LEU A 39 -2.17 -4.33 3.88
C LEU A 39 -2.00 -5.67 4.62
N ILE A 40 -2.67 -6.74 4.17
CA ILE A 40 -2.54 -8.08 4.78
C ILE A 40 -1.19 -8.74 4.45
N THR A 41 -0.65 -8.51 3.26
CA THR A 41 0.61 -9.13 2.83
C THR A 41 1.85 -8.30 3.16
N ALA A 42 1.66 -7.09 3.71
CA ALA A 42 2.76 -6.24 4.14
C ALA A 42 3.60 -6.95 5.21
N LYS A 43 4.90 -6.70 5.17
CA LYS A 43 5.85 -7.10 6.19
C LYS A 43 6.23 -5.89 7.04
N PRO A 44 6.72 -6.09 8.28
CA PRO A 44 7.23 -4.99 9.07
C PRO A 44 8.32 -4.20 8.33
N GLY A 45 8.16 -2.87 8.30
CA GLY A 45 9.02 -1.95 7.55
C GLY A 45 8.51 -1.62 6.14
N ASP A 46 7.49 -2.33 5.63
CA ASP A 46 6.95 -2.06 4.30
C ASP A 46 6.22 -0.72 4.22
N THR A 47 6.21 -0.15 3.01
CA THR A 47 5.38 1.01 2.68
C THR A 47 4.35 0.63 1.63
N VAL A 48 3.06 0.75 1.98
CA VAL A 48 1.95 0.68 1.04
C VAL A 48 1.74 2.06 0.43
N ARG A 49 2.04 2.19 -0.87
CA ARG A 49 2.02 3.47 -1.59
C ARG A 49 0.76 3.61 -2.44
N PHE A 50 0.17 4.79 -2.41
CA PHE A 50 -0.95 5.20 -3.26
C PHE A 50 -0.50 6.26 -4.26
N ALA A 51 -0.97 6.17 -5.49
CA ALA A 51 -0.79 7.22 -6.48
C ALA A 51 -1.71 8.43 -6.18
N ALA A 52 -1.60 9.47 -7.00
CA ALA A 52 -2.62 10.52 -7.03
C ALA A 52 -3.95 9.94 -7.56
N GLY A 53 -5.06 10.33 -6.96
CA GLY A 53 -6.39 9.89 -7.33
C GLY A 53 -7.37 9.87 -6.16
N VAL A 54 -8.62 9.56 -6.48
CA VAL A 54 -9.68 9.26 -5.52
C VAL A 54 -9.91 7.75 -5.50
N PHE A 55 -9.81 7.16 -4.32
CA PHE A 55 -9.88 5.73 -4.07
C PHE A 55 -11.18 5.46 -3.32
N GLU A 56 -12.17 4.87 -3.99
CA GLU A 56 -13.49 4.62 -3.40
C GLU A 56 -13.52 3.25 -2.71
N PHE A 57 -13.87 3.26 -1.43
CA PHE A 57 -13.95 2.08 -0.58
C PHE A 57 -15.38 1.90 -0.07
N SER A 58 -15.84 0.66 -0.09
CA SER A 58 -17.19 0.29 0.36
C SER A 58 -17.18 -0.53 1.65
N LYS A 59 -16.00 -0.79 2.22
CA LYS A 59 -15.81 -1.51 3.49
C LYS A 59 -14.60 -0.96 4.23
N THR A 60 -14.58 -1.10 5.55
CA THR A 60 -13.41 -0.77 6.37
C THR A 60 -12.18 -1.53 5.88
N LEU A 61 -11.04 -0.83 5.84
CA LEU A 61 -9.73 -1.43 5.63
C LEU A 61 -9.12 -1.85 6.98
N SER A 62 -8.44 -2.98 7.04
CA SER A 62 -7.74 -3.42 8.25
C SER A 62 -6.23 -3.60 8.03
N LEU A 63 -5.46 -3.21 9.03
CA LEU A 63 -4.02 -3.40 9.12
C LEU A 63 -3.65 -4.02 10.47
N ASP A 64 -3.13 -5.25 10.42
CA ASP A 64 -2.73 -6.05 11.58
C ASP A 64 -1.24 -6.47 11.49
N VAL A 65 -0.39 -5.56 11.01
CA VAL A 65 1.06 -5.77 10.86
C VAL A 65 1.81 -4.59 11.47
N GLU A 66 2.84 -4.86 12.25
CA GLU A 66 3.66 -3.84 12.91
C GLU A 66 4.53 -3.05 11.92
N ASN A 67 4.86 -1.80 12.24
CA ASN A 67 5.85 -0.99 11.53
C ASN A 67 5.57 -0.78 10.03
N VAL A 68 4.30 -0.68 9.64
CA VAL A 68 3.89 -0.40 8.24
C VAL A 68 3.64 1.10 8.04
N THR A 69 4.10 1.61 6.89
CA THR A 69 3.76 2.97 6.43
C THR A 69 2.69 2.90 5.35
N VAL A 70 1.64 3.70 5.46
CA VAL A 70 0.65 3.95 4.40
C VAL A 70 0.84 5.39 3.90
N SER A 71 1.17 5.54 2.62
CA SER A 71 1.61 6.83 2.06
C SER A 71 0.91 7.16 0.75
N GLY A 72 0.39 8.38 0.64
CA GLY A 72 -0.02 8.99 -0.63
C GLY A 72 1.05 9.94 -1.21
N VAL A 73 0.61 10.84 -2.09
CA VAL A 73 1.45 11.91 -2.71
C VAL A 73 0.98 13.34 -2.37
N GLY A 74 0.17 13.46 -1.32
CA GLY A 74 -0.34 14.72 -0.74
C GLY A 74 -1.83 14.63 -0.42
N PRO A 75 -2.31 15.30 0.64
CA PRO A 75 -3.71 15.21 1.10
C PRO A 75 -4.73 15.76 0.09
N ASP A 76 -4.32 16.63 -0.83
CA ASP A 76 -5.20 17.14 -1.91
C ASP A 76 -5.09 16.30 -3.20
N LYS A 77 -4.20 15.30 -3.21
CA LYS A 77 -3.88 14.49 -4.40
C LYS A 77 -4.24 13.02 -4.23
N THR A 78 -4.10 12.46 -3.04
CA THR A 78 -4.47 11.08 -2.71
C THR A 78 -5.62 11.11 -1.71
N ILE A 79 -6.82 10.72 -2.15
CA ILE A 79 -8.03 10.78 -1.34
C ILE A 79 -8.62 9.38 -1.21
N MET A 80 -8.67 8.84 0.01
CA MET A 80 -9.36 7.60 0.34
C MET A 80 -10.79 7.93 0.79
N LYS A 81 -11.78 7.59 -0.03
CA LYS A 81 -13.18 7.99 0.16
C LYS A 81 -14.05 6.80 0.53
N PHE A 82 -14.84 6.95 1.60
CA PHE A 82 -15.61 5.85 2.21
C PHE A 82 -17.14 6.09 2.17
N ARG A 83 -17.60 7.04 1.34
CA ARG A 83 -19.00 7.48 1.24
C ARG A 83 -20.02 6.34 1.12
N ASP A 84 -19.69 5.31 0.35
CA ASP A 84 -20.60 4.21 0.01
C ASP A 84 -20.32 2.93 0.80
N GLN A 85 -19.90 3.07 2.06
CA GLN A 85 -19.71 1.94 2.97
C GLN A 85 -21.00 1.13 3.15
N VAL A 86 -20.90 -0.19 2.99
CA VAL A 86 -22.03 -1.11 3.13
C VAL A 86 -22.31 -1.37 4.61
N THR A 87 -23.57 -1.26 5.02
CA THR A 87 -24.01 -1.58 6.39
C THR A 87 -23.51 -2.95 6.83
N GLY A 88 -22.91 -3.01 8.03
CA GLY A 88 -22.38 -4.24 8.60
C GLY A 88 -20.98 -4.63 8.11
N THR A 89 -20.28 -3.77 7.37
CA THR A 89 -18.89 -4.00 6.92
C THR A 89 -17.85 -3.17 7.68
N GLY A 90 -18.22 -2.70 8.86
CA GLY A 90 -17.48 -1.73 9.68
C GLY A 90 -18.08 -0.33 9.56
N GLY A 91 -17.38 0.66 10.14
CA GLY A 91 -17.68 2.08 9.96
C GLY A 91 -16.42 2.94 9.86
N GLU A 92 -15.26 2.36 10.16
CA GLU A 92 -13.98 3.04 10.10
C GLU A 92 -13.46 3.12 8.65
N GLY A 93 -12.70 4.15 8.32
CA GLY A 93 -11.92 4.16 7.08
C GLY A 93 -10.79 3.12 7.13
N LEU A 94 -9.92 3.27 8.14
CA LEU A 94 -8.83 2.34 8.42
C LEU A 94 -8.81 1.92 9.90
N LEU A 95 -8.86 0.61 10.15
CA LEU A 95 -8.69 0.00 11.47
C LEU A 95 -7.27 -0.57 11.61
N VAL A 96 -6.52 -0.09 12.59
CA VAL A 96 -5.14 -0.51 12.89
C VAL A 96 -5.06 -1.16 14.27
N THR A 97 -4.51 -2.37 14.32
CA THR A 97 -4.37 -3.19 15.55
C THR A 97 -2.93 -3.53 15.92
N LYS A 98 -1.94 -3.04 15.16
CA LYS A 98 -0.49 -3.20 15.45
C LYS A 98 0.26 -1.87 15.45
N GLY A 99 1.28 -1.79 16.31
CA GLY A 99 2.05 -0.56 16.57
C GLY A 99 3.09 -0.22 15.51
N GLY A 100 3.72 0.94 15.65
CA GLY A 100 4.73 1.44 14.71
C GLY A 100 4.16 1.93 13.38
N PHE A 101 2.85 2.08 13.29
CA PHE A 101 2.16 2.49 12.07
C PHE A 101 2.37 3.98 11.76
N THR A 102 2.59 4.28 10.48
CA THR A 102 2.60 5.66 9.95
C THR A 102 1.56 5.84 8.85
N LEU A 103 0.70 6.85 8.97
CA LEU A 103 -0.14 7.37 7.89
C LEU A 103 0.39 8.71 7.42
N GLN A 104 0.61 8.87 6.11
CA GLN A 104 1.10 10.13 5.60
C GLN A 104 0.64 10.51 4.19
N ASP A 105 0.64 11.82 3.94
CA ASP A 105 0.49 12.43 2.62
C ASP A 105 -0.77 12.00 1.87
N LEU A 106 -1.90 11.89 2.57
CA LEU A 106 -3.20 11.54 1.99
C LEU A 106 -4.36 12.10 2.80
N ALA A 107 -5.56 12.09 2.21
CA ALA A 107 -6.80 12.38 2.90
C ALA A 107 -7.65 11.12 3.08
N ILE A 108 -8.43 11.09 4.16
CA ILE A 108 -9.50 10.12 4.37
C ILE A 108 -10.80 10.89 4.50
N GLU A 109 -11.79 10.58 3.67
CA GLU A 109 -13.05 11.32 3.59
C GLU A 109 -14.25 10.39 3.68
N ASP A 110 -15.35 10.93 4.21
CA ASP A 110 -16.70 10.32 4.17
C ASP A 110 -16.80 8.92 4.81
N SER A 111 -16.02 8.60 5.84
CA SER A 111 -16.24 7.38 6.65
C SER A 111 -17.54 7.48 7.44
N GLN A 112 -18.26 6.35 7.61
CA GLN A 112 -19.49 6.34 8.43
C GLN A 112 -19.21 6.57 9.92
N GLY A 113 -18.03 6.19 10.39
CA GLY A 113 -17.50 6.41 11.73
C GLY A 113 -16.12 7.04 11.68
N ASP A 114 -15.18 6.50 12.47
CA ASP A 114 -13.82 7.06 12.58
C ASP A 114 -13.06 6.98 11.25
N ALA A 115 -12.45 8.09 10.80
CA ALA A 115 -11.59 8.08 9.61
C ALA A 115 -10.44 7.07 9.76
N VAL A 116 -9.79 7.08 10.92
CA VAL A 116 -8.77 6.09 11.32
C VAL A 116 -8.98 5.74 12.79
N LYS A 117 -9.04 4.44 13.07
CA LYS A 117 -9.11 3.91 14.43
C LYS A 117 -7.89 3.07 14.71
N VAL A 118 -7.19 3.41 15.79
CA VAL A 118 -5.99 2.71 16.24
C VAL A 118 -6.24 2.24 17.67
N THR A 119 -6.11 0.93 17.92
CA THR A 119 -6.49 0.34 19.22
C THR A 119 -5.36 -0.45 19.84
N GLY A 120 -5.00 -0.12 21.08
CA GLY A 120 -4.13 -0.94 21.93
C GLY A 120 -2.66 -1.00 21.51
N VAL A 121 -2.14 0.07 20.90
CA VAL A 121 -0.79 0.07 20.32
C VAL A 121 -0.06 1.39 20.54
N ASP A 122 1.28 1.33 20.49
CA ASP A 122 2.19 2.46 20.57
C ASP A 122 2.86 2.78 19.22
N GLY A 123 3.52 3.93 19.13
CA GLY A 123 4.35 4.28 17.97
C GLY A 123 3.55 4.69 16.73
N VAL A 124 2.46 5.43 16.93
CA VAL A 124 1.58 5.88 15.84
C VAL A 124 2.02 7.26 15.35
N THR A 125 2.14 7.42 14.02
CA THR A 125 2.43 8.71 13.39
C THR A 125 1.38 9.06 12.35
N PHE A 126 0.80 10.26 12.45
CA PHE A 126 0.04 10.90 11.38
C PHE A 126 0.83 12.10 10.87
N ARG A 127 1.13 12.15 9.58
CA ARG A 127 1.93 13.24 8.98
C ARG A 127 1.27 13.75 7.71
N ASN A 128 0.90 15.02 7.69
CA ASN A 128 0.28 15.63 6.51
C ASN A 128 -0.98 14.86 6.05
N VAL A 129 -1.84 14.54 7.02
CA VAL A 129 -3.10 13.83 6.82
C VAL A 129 -4.27 14.81 6.98
N ARG A 130 -5.24 14.73 6.09
CA ARG A 130 -6.51 15.47 6.15
C ARG A 130 -7.66 14.51 6.39
N VAL A 131 -8.61 14.88 7.25
CA VAL A 131 -9.83 14.13 7.55
C VAL A 131 -11.06 15.02 7.43
#